data_AF-A0A814YQ72-F1
#
_entry.id   AF-A0A814YQ72-F1
#
_cell.length_a   1.000
_cell.length_b   1.000
_cell.length_c   1.000
_cell.angle_alpha   90.00
_cell.angle_beta   90.00
_cell.angle_gamma   90.00
#
_symmetry.space_group_name_H-M   'P 1'
#
loop_
_entity.id
_entity.type
_entity.pdbx_description
1 polymer ?
#
loop_
_entity_poly.entity_id
_entity_poly.type
_entity_poly.pdbx_seq_one_letter_code
_entity_poly.pdbx_strand_id
1 'polypeptide(L)'
;MYFIVTSVHNTELVVAVIYKIPSFSDVPVDFRVSLLSDSLNPRAVYSSKGIGEPPVLLAASAFFALKQACQAYREQQGLSGYFTLHSPTTVERLRMACVDEFTRRICADEHEPLPPRGSY
;
A
#
# COMPACT_ATOMS: atom_id res chain seq x y z
N MET A 1 31.32 -15.13 0.05
CA MET A 1 31.56 -15.64 -1.31
C MET A 1 30.86 -14.70 -2.27
N TYR A 2 31.57 -13.66 -2.72
CA TYR A 2 31.09 -12.75 -3.74
C TYR A 2 31.36 -13.38 -5.11
N PHE A 3 30.37 -13.40 -5.99
CA PHE A 3 30.56 -13.68 -7.41
C PHE A 3 30.18 -12.41 -8.19
N ILE A 4 31.15 -11.88 -8.92
CA ILE A 4 31.06 -10.87 -9.99
C ILE A 4 31.20 -11.71 -11.29
N VAL A 5 30.57 -11.50 -12.45
CA VAL A 5 30.55 -10.40 -13.44
C VAL A 5 29.51 -10.83 -14.51
N THR A 6 28.72 -10.00 -15.21
CA THR A 6 29.12 -9.13 -16.33
C THR A 6 28.05 -8.09 -16.69
N SER A 7 28.55 -6.96 -17.20
CA SER A 7 27.86 -5.78 -17.72
C SER A 7 27.01 -6.04 -18.98
N VAL A 8 25.71 -5.69 -18.92
CA VAL A 8 24.91 -5.17 -20.04
C VAL A 8 24.09 -3.98 -19.51
N HIS A 9 24.59 -2.77 -19.77
CA HIS A 9 23.88 -1.49 -19.75
C HIS A 9 22.76 -1.26 -18.70
N ASN A 10 23.18 -1.06 -17.45
CA ASN A 10 22.69 -0.06 -16.48
C ASN A 10 21.18 0.24 -16.43
N THR A 11 20.32 -0.77 -16.55
CA THR A 11 18.86 -0.63 -16.40
C THR A 11 18.29 -1.60 -15.38
N GLU A 12 18.88 -2.79 -15.18
CA GLU A 12 18.37 -3.76 -14.20
C GLU A 12 18.58 -3.36 -12.74
N LEU A 13 19.69 -2.68 -12.42
CA LEU A 13 19.98 -2.20 -11.06
C LEU A 13 19.07 -1.04 -10.62
N VAL A 14 18.45 -0.33 -11.56
CA VAL A 14 17.49 0.74 -11.25
C VAL A 14 16.15 0.14 -10.81
N VAL A 15 15.76 -1.03 -11.36
CA VAL A 15 14.45 -1.65 -11.13
C VAL A 15 14.25 -2.04 -9.65
N ALA A 16 15.28 -2.58 -9.00
CA ALA A 16 15.21 -2.94 -7.58
C ALA A 16 15.14 -1.71 -6.64
N VAL A 17 15.64 -0.54 -7.08
CA VAL A 17 15.57 0.70 -6.30
C VAL A 17 14.17 1.33 -6.41
N ILE A 18 13.53 1.23 -7.57
CA ILE A 18 12.23 1.87 -7.85
C ILE A 18 11.01 1.00 -7.50
N TYR A 19 11.10 -0.32 -7.61
CA TYR A 19 9.99 -1.22 -7.29
C TYR A 19 10.22 -1.88 -5.93
N LYS A 20 9.50 -1.39 -4.91
CA LYS A 20 9.62 -1.88 -3.53
C LYS A 20 8.70 -3.07 -3.32
N ILE A 21 9.29 -4.26 -3.25
CA ILE A 21 8.62 -5.46 -2.74
C ILE A 21 8.56 -5.41 -1.21
N PRO A 22 7.57 -6.07 -0.57
CA PRO A 22 7.52 -6.18 0.87
C PRO A 22 8.81 -6.80 1.43
N SER A 23 9.38 -6.13 2.44
CA SER A 23 10.55 -6.55 3.21
C SER A 23 10.12 -7.09 4.58
N PHE A 24 11.09 -7.52 5.39
CA PHE A 24 10.83 -8.07 6.74
C PHE A 24 10.07 -7.10 7.65
N SER A 25 10.24 -5.79 7.47
CA SER A 25 9.54 -4.77 8.26
C SER A 25 8.08 -4.53 7.85
N ASP A 26 7.64 -5.08 6.72
CA ASP A 26 6.28 -4.85 6.20
C ASP A 26 5.27 -5.94 6.66
N VAL A 27 5.74 -7.00 7.30
CA VAL A 27 4.91 -8.10 7.83
C VAL A 27 4.23 -7.66 9.14
N PRO A 28 2.96 -8.05 9.39
CA PRO A 28 2.29 -7.77 10.66
C PRO A 28 3.08 -8.32 11.86
N VAL A 29 3.17 -7.53 12.93
CA VAL A 29 3.87 -7.93 14.17
C VAL A 29 3.25 -9.17 14.80
N ASP A 30 1.91 -9.29 14.77
CA ASP A 30 1.17 -10.50 15.14
C ASP A 30 0.54 -11.09 13.87
N PHE A 31 1.08 -12.22 13.40
CA PHE A 31 0.62 -12.90 12.19
C PHE A 31 0.17 -14.33 12.52
N ARG A 32 -1.15 -14.52 12.61
CA ARG A 32 -1.77 -15.80 12.97
C ARG A 32 -2.37 -16.50 11.77
N VAL A 33 -2.02 -17.77 11.60
CA VAL A 33 -2.55 -18.64 10.55
C VAL A 33 -3.08 -19.92 11.20
N SER A 34 -4.29 -20.31 10.83
CA SER A 34 -4.88 -21.59 11.24
C SER A 34 -5.49 -22.28 10.04
N LEU A 35 -5.43 -23.61 10.03
CA LEU A 35 -6.11 -24.44 9.05
C LEU A 35 -7.36 -25.02 9.70
N LEU A 36 -8.46 -25.07 8.96
CA LEU A 36 -9.70 -25.65 9.45
C LEU A 36 -9.50 -27.16 9.69
N SER A 37 -9.73 -27.61 10.93
CA SER A 37 -9.64 -29.02 11.29
C SER A 37 -10.86 -29.81 10.79
N ASP A 38 -10.66 -31.12 10.59
CA ASP A 38 -11.72 -32.08 10.23
C ASP A 38 -12.49 -31.75 8.92
N SER A 39 -11.86 -31.01 8.00
CA SER A 39 -12.45 -30.67 6.70
C SER A 39 -12.03 -31.66 5.60
N LEU A 40 -12.83 -32.71 5.39
CA LEU A 40 -12.59 -33.68 4.31
C LEU A 40 -12.95 -33.08 2.93
N ASN A 41 -12.11 -33.34 1.92
CA ASN A 41 -12.36 -32.93 0.53
C ASN A 41 -12.39 -34.15 -0.41
N PRO A 42 -13.54 -34.82 -0.58
CA PRO A 42 -13.63 -36.05 -1.38
C PRO A 42 -13.32 -35.84 -2.88
N ARG A 43 -13.23 -34.60 -3.35
CA ARG A 43 -13.00 -34.25 -4.76
C ARG A 43 -11.52 -34.10 -5.12
N ALA A 44 -10.63 -34.10 -4.14
CA ALA A 44 -9.21 -33.86 -4.33
C ALA A 44 -8.36 -35.03 -3.83
N VAL A 45 -7.17 -35.15 -4.40
CA VAL A 45 -6.20 -36.19 -4.02
C VAL A 45 -5.87 -36.03 -2.54
N TYR A 46 -5.98 -37.13 -1.78
CA TYR A 46 -5.76 -37.17 -0.33
C TYR A 46 -6.56 -36.12 0.47
N SER A 47 -7.76 -35.74 0.02
CA SER A 47 -8.55 -34.68 0.67
C SER A 47 -7.86 -33.31 0.75
N SER A 48 -6.93 -33.03 -0.16
CA SER A 48 -6.19 -31.76 -0.23
C SER A 48 -7.03 -30.61 -0.82
N LYS A 49 -6.47 -29.39 -0.81
CA LYS A 49 -7.04 -28.24 -1.52
C LYS A 49 -5.92 -27.36 -2.07
N GLY A 50 -6.06 -26.87 -3.31
CA GLY A 50 -5.13 -25.89 -3.87
C GLY A 50 -5.27 -24.55 -3.15
N ILE A 51 -4.18 -24.06 -2.56
CA ILE A 51 -4.14 -22.80 -1.79
C ILE A 51 -3.14 -21.79 -2.34
N GLY A 52 -2.67 -21.94 -3.58
CA GLY A 52 -1.68 -21.01 -4.16
C GLY A 52 -2.21 -19.59 -4.32
N GLU A 53 -3.32 -19.42 -5.03
CA GLU A 53 -3.94 -18.13 -5.31
C GLU A 53 -4.98 -17.66 -4.27
N PRO A 54 -5.84 -18.54 -3.69
CA PRO A 54 -6.93 -18.08 -2.82
C PRO A 54 -6.52 -17.14 -1.67
N PRO A 55 -5.38 -17.33 -0.98
CA PRO A 55 -4.96 -16.43 0.09
C PRO A 55 -4.51 -15.05 -0.38
N VAL A 56 -4.16 -14.85 -1.67
CA VAL A 56 -3.68 -13.55 -2.18
C VAL A 56 -4.71 -12.45 -1.95
N LEU A 57 -6.00 -12.76 -2.10
CA LEU A 57 -7.08 -11.80 -1.85
C LEU A 57 -7.19 -11.37 -0.38
N LEU A 58 -6.77 -12.21 0.57
CA LEU A 58 -6.81 -11.88 2.00
C LEU A 58 -5.91 -10.69 2.34
N ALA A 59 -4.88 -10.41 1.53
CA ALA A 59 -4.04 -9.23 1.68
C ALA A 59 -4.82 -7.91 1.55
N ALA A 60 -5.98 -7.91 0.89
CA ALA A 60 -6.86 -6.73 0.81
C ALA A 60 -7.37 -6.28 2.19
N SER A 61 -7.34 -7.15 3.21
CA SER A 61 -7.68 -6.78 4.59
C SER A 61 -6.81 -5.63 5.11
N ALA A 62 -5.51 -5.61 4.80
CA ALA A 62 -4.61 -4.53 5.18
C ALA A 62 -4.99 -3.20 4.52
N PHE A 63 -5.37 -3.24 3.23
CA PHE A 63 -5.87 -2.07 2.51
C PHE A 63 -7.15 -1.50 3.17
N PHE A 64 -8.11 -2.36 3.51
CA PHE A 64 -9.35 -1.90 4.14
C PHE A 64 -9.14 -1.41 5.58
N ALA A 65 -8.19 -1.97 6.32
CA ALA A 65 -7.80 -1.47 7.63
C ALA A 65 -7.25 -0.03 7.53
N LEU A 66 -6.38 0.24 6.55
CA LEU A 66 -5.89 1.59 6.27
C LEU A 66 -7.01 2.55 5.85
N LYS A 67 -7.93 2.10 4.98
CA LYS A 67 -9.09 2.90 4.58
C LYS A 67 -9.96 3.30 5.78
N GLN A 68 -10.22 2.37 6.69
CA GLN A 68 -10.99 2.63 7.92
C GLN A 68 -10.25 3.60 8.85
N ALA A 69 -8.93 3.44 9.02
CA ALA A 69 -8.11 4.36 9.82
C ALA A 69 -8.15 5.79 9.26
N CYS A 70 -7.99 5.95 7.94
CA CYS A 70 -8.15 7.24 7.27
C CYS A 70 -9.57 7.81 7.44
N GLN A 71 -10.60 6.96 7.34
CA GLN A 71 -11.99 7.40 7.52
C GLN A 71 -12.19 7.99 8.92
N ALA A 72 -11.75 7.28 9.96
CA ALA A 72 -11.85 7.73 11.34
C ALA A 72 -11.11 9.07 11.57
N TYR A 73 -9.91 9.23 10.98
CA TYR A 73 -9.19 10.49 11.05
C TYR A 73 -9.94 11.64 10.34
N ARG A 74 -10.50 11.39 9.15
CA ARG A 74 -11.28 12.38 8.40
C ARG A 74 -12.53 12.81 9.16
N GLU A 75 -13.21 11.87 9.83
CA GLU A 75 -14.36 12.17 10.69
C GLU A 75 -13.98 13.12 11.83
N GLN A 76 -12.80 12.94 12.46
CA GLN A 76 -12.28 13.88 13.46
C GLN A 76 -12.01 15.29 12.92
N GLN A 77 -11.69 15.39 11.62
CA GLN A 77 -11.47 16.67 10.93
C GLN A 77 -12.76 17.29 10.37
N GLY A 78 -13.94 16.73 10.71
CA GLY A 78 -15.24 17.18 10.21
C GLY A 78 -15.53 16.78 8.76
N LEU A 79 -14.69 15.94 8.15
CA LEU A 79 -14.84 15.44 6.78
C LEU A 79 -15.54 14.08 6.82
N SER A 80 -16.85 14.11 7.04
CA SER A 80 -17.69 12.89 7.03
C SER A 80 -18.09 12.49 5.60
N GLY A 81 -18.36 11.20 5.41
CA GLY A 81 -18.87 10.65 4.16
C GLY A 81 -17.91 9.72 3.43
N TYR A 82 -18.36 9.24 2.26
CA TYR A 82 -17.59 8.33 1.43
C TYR A 82 -16.40 9.04 0.79
N PHE A 83 -15.23 8.41 0.86
CA PHE A 83 -14.06 8.83 0.09
C PHE A 83 -13.44 7.65 -0.67
N THR A 84 -12.85 7.97 -1.81
CA THR A 84 -12.17 6.99 -2.66
C THR A 84 -10.72 6.88 -2.27
N LEU A 85 -10.27 5.66 -1.98
CA LEU A 85 -8.86 5.32 -1.79
C LEU A 85 -8.48 4.31 -2.86
N HIS A 86 -7.46 4.61 -3.65
CA HIS A 86 -7.02 3.74 -4.75
C HIS A 86 -5.91 2.79 -4.31
N SER A 87 -5.92 1.58 -4.87
CA SER A 87 -4.81 0.63 -4.78
C SER A 87 -3.76 0.91 -5.88
N PRO A 88 -2.46 0.71 -5.64
CA PRO A 88 -1.84 0.51 -4.32
C PRO A 88 -1.98 1.76 -3.45
N THR A 89 -2.20 1.57 -2.15
CA THR A 89 -2.24 2.66 -1.18
C THR A 89 -0.81 3.00 -0.77
N THR A 90 -0.15 3.78 -1.62
CA THR A 90 1.18 4.33 -1.32
C THR A 90 1.09 5.33 -0.17
N VAL A 91 2.23 5.58 0.48
CA VAL A 91 2.34 6.57 1.57
C VAL A 91 1.86 7.96 1.15
N GLU A 92 2.12 8.35 -0.09
CA GLU A 92 1.66 9.61 -0.68
C GLU A 92 0.12 9.67 -0.72
N ARG A 93 -0.51 8.66 -1.33
CA ARG A 93 -1.98 8.61 -1.44
C ARG A 93 -2.65 8.57 -0.08
N LEU A 94 -2.09 7.81 0.87
CA LEU A 94 -2.58 7.74 2.23
C LEU A 94 -2.46 9.10 2.94
N ARG A 95 -1.30 9.76 2.83
CA ARG A 95 -1.07 11.07 3.45
C ARG A 95 -1.99 12.15 2.89
N MET A 96 -2.22 12.15 1.57
CA MET A 96 -3.13 13.10 0.92
C MET A 96 -4.60 12.82 1.23
N ALA A 97 -4.96 11.57 1.53
CA ALA A 97 -6.31 11.22 2.00
C ALA A 97 -6.60 11.74 3.43
N CYS A 98 -5.57 11.78 4.28
CA CYS A 98 -5.61 12.37 5.63
C CYS A 98 -5.50 13.90 5.56
N VAL A 99 -6.59 14.55 5.17
CA VAL A 99 -6.64 16.01 5.03
C VAL A 99 -6.52 16.69 6.40
N ASP A 100 -5.53 17.56 6.52
CA ASP A 100 -5.26 18.38 7.71
C ASP A 100 -4.95 19.83 7.32
N GLU A 101 -4.55 20.66 8.29
CA GLU A 101 -4.20 22.06 8.08
C GLU A 101 -3.10 22.24 7.01
N PHE A 102 -2.09 21.36 7.00
CA PHE A 102 -0.99 21.42 6.04
C PHE A 102 -1.47 21.10 4.63
N THR A 103 -2.26 20.03 4.47
CA THR A 103 -2.85 19.69 3.16
C THR A 103 -3.71 20.84 2.65
N ARG A 104 -4.52 21.49 3.51
CA ARG A 104 -5.35 22.63 3.11
C ARG A 104 -4.53 23.83 2.64
N ARG A 105 -3.41 24.14 3.29
CA ARG A 105 -2.53 25.24 2.88
C ARG A 105 -1.91 24.99 1.50
N ILE A 106 -1.40 23.78 1.27
CA ILE A 106 -0.78 23.41 -0.01
C ILE A 106 -1.82 23.43 -1.14
N CYS A 107 -3.04 22.95 -0.89
CA CYS A 107 -4.11 22.98 -1.89
C CYS A 107 -4.72 24.38 -2.10
N ALA A 108 -4.55 25.32 -1.15
CA ALA A 108 -5.03 26.69 -1.29
C ALA A 108 -4.08 27.58 -2.11
N ASP A 109 -2.78 27.29 -2.11
CA ASP A 109 -1.75 28.05 -2.82
C ASP A 109 -1.84 27.95 -4.36
N GLU A 110 -2.62 27.01 -4.91
CA GLU A 110 -2.83 26.92 -6.37
C GLU A 110 -3.58 28.13 -6.97
N HIS A 111 -4.21 28.98 -6.14
CA HIS A 111 -4.89 30.19 -6.61
C HIS A 111 -4.03 31.48 -6.52
N GLU A 112 -2.85 31.46 -5.89
CA GLU A 112 -1.96 32.63 -5.92
C GLU A 112 -1.09 32.57 -7.19
N PRO A 113 -1.27 33.48 -8.18
CA PRO A 113 -0.40 33.48 -9.35
C PRO A 113 1.03 33.70 -8.89
N LEU A 114 1.92 32.76 -9.23
CA LEU A 114 3.34 32.85 -8.92
C LEU A 114 3.85 34.25 -9.29
N PRO A 115 4.56 34.95 -8.38
CA PRO A 115 5.14 36.24 -8.71
C PRO A 115 6.08 36.07 -9.92
N PRO A 116 6.09 37.01 -10.88
CA PRO A 116 6.90 36.88 -12.09
C PRO A 116 8.36 36.67 -11.71
N ARG A 117 8.96 35.59 -12.22
CA ARG A 117 10.38 35.27 -11.97
C ARG A 117 11.25 36.40 -12.53
N GLY A 118 11.77 37.26 -11.64
CA GLY A 118 12.86 38.16 -11.99
C GLY A 118 12.80 39.59 -11.44
N SER A 119 12.63 39.78 -10.14
CA SER A 119 13.01 41.05 -9.50
C SER A 119 13.66 40.79 -8.14
N TYR A 120 14.89 40.28 -8.19
CA TYR A 120 15.95 40.56 -7.22
C TYR A 120 17.16 41.04 -8.01
#